data_AF-A0A9X1ZAY4-F1
#
_entry.id   AF-A0A9X1ZAY4-F1
#
_cell.length_a   1.000
_cell.length_b   1.000
_cell.length_c   1.000
_cell.angle_alpha   90.00
_cell.angle_beta   90.00
_cell.angle_gamma   90.00
#
_symmetry.space_group_name_H-M   'P 1'
#
loop_
_entity.id
_entity.type
_entity.pdbx_description
1 polymer ?
#
loop_
_entity_poly.entity_id
_entity_poly.type
_entity_poly.pdbx_seq_one_letter_code
_entity_poly.pdbx_strand_id
1 'polypeptide(L)'
;MFNDFKTTVLLCLVLIMTTLLVVGGLGMHSLKAKNASLTHDVLQSQVSVEALLSSNDNQAERIKILERDYRVMTEINATHRKQLIDLQATHESRIVQANLIKESDDEPTKDWANALLPTDALQLLKHTDCKSGDPNQNGVCVAAARLDSAVQHP
;
A
#
# COMPACT_ATOMS: atom_id res chain seq x y z
N MET A 1 58.14 74.65 9.06
CA MET A 1 58.87 73.37 8.89
C MET A 1 58.54 72.33 9.96
N PHE A 2 58.87 72.50 11.25
CA PHE A 2 58.53 71.48 12.27
C PHE A 2 57.02 71.27 12.49
N ASN A 3 56.21 72.34 12.40
CA ASN A 3 54.76 72.24 12.51
C ASN A 3 54.12 71.53 11.30
N ASP A 4 54.63 71.74 10.08
CA ASP A 4 54.12 71.10 8.86
C ASP A 4 54.44 69.60 8.81
N PHE A 5 55.60 69.20 9.33
CA PHE A 5 55.98 67.80 9.48
C PHE A 5 55.07 67.09 10.48
N LYS A 6 54.81 67.71 11.64
CA LYS A 6 53.95 67.16 12.69
C LYS A 6 52.50 66.99 12.21
N THR A 7 51.95 67.98 11.48
CA THR A 7 50.59 67.89 10.93
C THR A 7 50.47 66.83 9.86
N THR A 8 51.48 66.68 8.99
CA THR A 8 51.49 65.64 7.94
C THR A 8 51.56 64.23 8.54
N VAL A 9 52.39 64.01 9.56
CA VAL A 9 52.47 62.72 10.26
C VAL A 9 51.16 62.39 10.98
N LEU A 10 50.52 63.37 11.63
CA LEU A 10 49.21 63.19 12.28
C LEU A 10 48.13 62.81 11.26
N LEU A 11 48.13 63.45 10.09
CA LEU A 11 47.16 63.19 9.02
C LEU A 11 47.34 61.78 8.45
N CYS A 12 48.59 61.33 8.26
CA CYS A 12 48.88 59.93 7.88
C CYS A 12 48.39 58.92 8.93
N LEU A 13 48.60 59.18 10.23
CA LEU A 13 48.14 58.29 11.29
C LEU A 13 46.60 58.21 11.34
N VAL A 14 45.91 59.34 11.17
CA VAL A 14 44.44 59.36 11.11
C VAL A 14 43.94 58.58 9.90
N LEU A 15 44.57 58.71 8.73
CA LEU A 15 44.20 57.94 7.53
C LEU A 15 44.42 56.43 7.72
N ILE A 16 45.48 56.02 8.39
CA ILE A 16 45.74 54.61 8.70
C ILE A 16 44.67 54.09 9.68
N MET A 17 44.33 54.86 10.71
CA MET A 17 43.31 54.44 11.68
C MET A 17 41.90 54.37 11.06
N THR A 18 41.52 55.32 10.21
CA THR A 18 40.22 55.30 9.54
C THR A 18 40.12 54.14 8.55
N THR A 19 41.18 53.86 7.79
CA THR A 19 41.20 52.70 6.89
C THR A 19 41.11 51.37 7.65
N LEU A 20 41.79 51.23 8.80
CA LEU A 20 41.67 50.05 9.66
C LEU A 20 40.25 49.87 10.22
N LEU A 21 39.59 50.95 10.65
CA LEU A 21 38.21 50.90 11.14
C LEU A 21 37.21 50.51 10.03
N VAL A 22 37.39 51.04 8.82
CA VAL A 22 36.54 50.71 7.68
C VAL A 22 36.73 49.25 7.24
N VAL A 23 37.98 48.79 7.12
CA VAL A 23 38.28 47.39 6.77
C VAL A 23 37.79 46.44 7.86
N GLY A 24 37.98 46.79 9.13
CA GLY A 24 37.46 46.03 10.27
C GLY A 24 35.94 45.93 10.27
N GLY A 25 35.24 47.05 10.06
CA GLY A 25 33.78 47.11 9.96
C GLY A 25 33.25 46.27 8.79
N LEU A 26 33.82 46.41 7.60
CA LEU A 26 33.46 45.61 6.42
C LEU A 26 33.71 44.12 6.63
N GLY A 27 34.83 43.75 7.26
CA GLY A 27 35.14 42.37 7.63
C GLY A 27 34.12 41.80 8.61
N MET A 28 33.73 42.57 9.62
CA MET A 28 32.75 42.16 10.64
C MET A 28 31.34 41.98 10.05
N HIS A 29 30.93 42.86 9.12
CA HIS A 29 29.69 42.70 8.37
C HIS A 29 29.71 41.48 7.44
N SER A 30 30.83 41.23 6.75
CA SER A 30 30.97 40.06 5.89
C SER A 30 30.92 38.75 6.69
N LEU A 31 31.60 38.70 7.85
CA LEU A 31 31.56 37.55 8.75
C LEU A 31 30.15 37.31 9.30
N LYS A 32 29.43 38.37 9.69
CA LYS A 32 28.05 38.26 10.17
C LYS A 32 27.11 37.74 9.09
N ALA A 33 27.25 38.24 7.85
CA ALA A 33 26.45 37.78 6.71
C ALA A 33 26.75 36.31 6.38
N LYS A 34 28.03 35.91 6.35
CA LYS A 34 28.43 34.51 6.13
C LYS A 34 27.92 33.59 7.24
N ASN A 35 27.99 34.02 8.50
CA ASN A 35 27.49 33.23 9.63
C ASN A 35 25.97 33.04 9.57
N ALA A 36 25.23 34.10 9.18
CA ALA A 36 23.78 34.01 8.99
C ALA A 36 23.42 33.05 7.85
N SER A 37 24.14 33.13 6.72
CA SER A 37 23.97 32.19 5.59
C SER A 37 24.25 30.76 6.03
N LEU A 38 25.36 30.53 6.72
CA LEU A 38 25.75 29.19 7.15
C LEU A 38 24.75 28.62 8.16
N THR A 39 24.23 29.45 9.07
CA THR A 39 23.18 29.04 10.01
C THR A 39 21.91 28.64 9.29
N HIS A 40 21.51 29.43 8.27
CA HIS A 40 20.36 29.11 7.45
C HIS A 40 20.55 27.78 6.70
N ASP A 41 21.71 27.57 6.08
CA ASP A 41 22.02 26.34 5.34
C ASP A 41 22.03 25.11 6.26
N VAL A 42 22.56 25.25 7.49
CA VAL A 42 22.53 24.19 8.51
C VAL A 42 21.09 23.86 8.92
N LEU A 43 20.26 24.87 9.19
CA LEU A 43 18.86 24.66 9.56
C LEU A 43 18.07 23.99 8.42
N GLN A 44 18.26 24.46 7.19
CA GLN A 44 17.63 23.87 6.01
C GLN A 44 18.07 22.41 5.81
N SER A 45 19.37 22.12 6.00
CA SER A 45 19.88 20.76 5.94
C SER A 45 19.26 19.88 7.04
N GLN A 46 19.16 20.36 8.28
CA GLN A 46 18.52 19.61 9.37
C GLN A 46 17.06 19.26 9.06
N VAL A 47 16.26 20.23 8.60
CA VAL A 47 14.86 19.99 8.22
C VAL A 47 14.78 18.95 7.10
N SER A 48 15.68 19.01 6.12
CA SER A 48 15.71 18.03 5.02
C SER A 48 16.05 16.62 5.50
N VAL A 49 16.98 16.48 6.45
CA VAL A 49 17.37 15.18 7.04
C VAL A 49 16.22 14.61 7.86
N GLU A 50 15.53 15.44 8.65
CA GLU A 50 14.39 15.00 9.45
C GLU A 50 13.21 14.56 8.57
N ALA A 51 12.95 15.28 7.47
CA ALA A 51 11.95 14.87 6.49
C ALA A 51 12.31 13.54 5.81
N LEU A 52 13.59 13.32 5.48
CA LEU A 52 14.06 12.04 4.93
C LEU A 52 13.95 10.90 5.94
N LEU A 53 14.25 11.16 7.21
CA LEU A 53 14.14 10.16 8.28
C LEU A 53 12.68 9.77 8.52
N SER A 54 11.78 10.75 8.59
CA SER A 54 10.34 10.50 8.66
C SER A 54 9.82 9.73 7.44
N SER A 55 10.30 10.07 6.24
CA SER A 55 9.94 9.34 5.01
C SER A 55 10.43 7.88 5.07
N ASN A 56 11.64 7.66 5.58
CA ASN A 56 12.21 6.33 5.74
C ASN A 56 11.41 5.48 6.74
N ASP A 57 11.05 6.03 7.90
CA ASP A 57 10.23 5.35 8.91
C ASP A 57 8.86 4.94 8.35
N ASN A 58 8.20 5.87 7.64
CA ASN A 58 6.94 5.57 6.95
C ASN A 58 7.10 4.46 5.90
N GLN A 59 8.19 4.46 5.13
CA GLN A 59 8.46 3.37 4.18
C GLN A 59 8.70 2.04 4.90
N ALA A 60 9.44 2.03 6.01
CA ALA A 60 9.68 0.83 6.79
C ALA A 60 8.38 0.23 7.36
N GLU A 61 7.45 1.07 7.82
CA GLU A 61 6.13 0.62 8.26
C GLU A 61 5.31 0.03 7.11
N ARG A 62 5.28 0.70 5.94
CA ARG A 62 4.59 0.19 4.75
C ARG A 62 5.16 -1.16 4.28
N ILE A 63 6.48 -1.35 4.35
CA ILE A 63 7.11 -2.64 4.02
C ILE A 63 6.65 -3.73 4.98
N LYS A 64 6.60 -3.46 6.30
CA LYS A 64 6.12 -4.44 7.29
C LYS A 64 4.66 -4.83 7.06
N ILE A 65 3.80 -3.86 6.73
CA ILE A 65 2.40 -4.13 6.39
C ILE A 65 2.33 -5.01 5.16
N LEU A 66 3.05 -4.66 4.09
CA LEU A 66 3.05 -5.41 2.84
C LEU A 66 3.58 -6.84 3.01
N GLU A 67 4.61 -7.04 3.86
CA GLU A 67 5.11 -8.38 4.18
C GLU A 67 4.04 -9.22 4.91
N ARG A 68 3.32 -8.62 5.85
CA ARG A 68 2.21 -9.30 6.55
C ARG A 68 1.10 -9.69 5.56
N ASP A 69 0.69 -8.76 4.72
CA ASP A 69 -0.37 -8.99 3.73
C ASP A 69 0.03 -10.06 2.72
N TYR A 70 1.30 -10.06 2.29
CA TYR A 70 1.83 -11.09 1.41
C TYR A 70 1.78 -12.47 2.07
N ARG A 71 2.21 -12.60 3.33
CA ARG A 71 2.13 -13.88 4.07
C ARG A 71 0.70 -14.39 4.15
N VAL A 72 -0.25 -13.54 4.54
CA VAL A 72 -1.68 -13.91 4.62
C VAL A 72 -2.21 -14.35 3.26
N MET A 73 -1.90 -13.59 2.20
CA MET A 73 -2.34 -13.95 0.85
C MET A 73 -1.75 -15.28 0.37
N THR A 74 -0.49 -15.58 0.69
CA THR A 74 0.12 -16.87 0.35
C THR A 74 -0.54 -18.04 1.07
N GLU A 75 -0.90 -17.87 2.34
CA GLU A 75 -1.60 -18.90 3.13
C GLU A 75 -3.02 -19.15 2.62
N ILE A 76 -3.75 -18.09 2.27
CA ILE A 76 -5.08 -18.18 1.65
C ILE A 76 -4.97 -18.92 0.31
N ASN A 77 -4.02 -18.55 -0.54
CA ASN A 77 -3.82 -19.21 -1.84
C ASN A 77 -3.46 -20.69 -1.70
N ALA A 78 -2.62 -21.04 -0.73
CA ALA A 78 -2.27 -22.44 -0.44
C ALA A 78 -3.51 -23.24 0.02
N THR A 79 -4.31 -22.65 0.92
CA THR A 79 -5.55 -23.26 1.42
C THR A 79 -6.57 -23.45 0.31
N HIS A 80 -6.78 -22.41 -0.51
CA HIS A 80 -7.69 -22.46 -1.65
C HIS A 80 -7.27 -23.53 -2.66
N ARG A 81 -5.97 -23.64 -2.99
CA ARG A 81 -5.47 -24.69 -3.87
C ARG A 81 -5.72 -26.08 -3.29
N LYS A 82 -5.53 -26.27 -1.99
CA LYS A 82 -5.83 -27.54 -1.32
C LYS A 82 -7.32 -27.88 -1.40
N GLN A 83 -8.19 -26.91 -1.16
CA GLN A 83 -9.64 -27.08 -1.27
C GLN A 83 -10.08 -27.46 -2.68
N LEU A 84 -9.49 -26.84 -3.72
CA LEU A 84 -9.78 -27.19 -5.11
C LEU A 84 -9.39 -28.64 -5.43
N ILE A 85 -8.22 -29.07 -4.97
CA ILE A 85 -7.75 -30.45 -5.17
C ILE A 85 -8.68 -31.44 -4.46
N ASP A 86 -9.07 -31.15 -3.22
CA ASP A 86 -9.98 -32.00 -2.43
C ASP A 86 -11.38 -32.08 -3.04
N LEU A 87 -11.90 -30.94 -3.52
CA LEU A 87 -13.18 -30.87 -4.21
C LEU A 87 -13.15 -31.66 -5.52
N GLN A 88 -12.07 -31.53 -6.29
CA GLN A 88 -11.89 -32.28 -7.53
C GLN A 88 -11.81 -33.78 -7.25
N ALA A 89 -11.04 -34.22 -6.26
CA ALA A 89 -10.95 -35.63 -5.88
C ALA A 89 -12.32 -36.18 -5.41
N THR A 90 -13.05 -35.41 -4.62
CA THR A 90 -14.41 -35.77 -4.18
C THR A 90 -15.36 -35.88 -5.37
N HIS A 91 -15.29 -34.94 -6.31
CA HIS A 91 -16.12 -34.93 -7.51
C HIS A 91 -15.82 -36.14 -8.41
N GLU A 92 -14.55 -36.42 -8.69
CA GLU A 92 -14.12 -37.60 -9.45
C GLU A 92 -14.59 -38.90 -8.77
N SER A 93 -14.43 -39.02 -7.45
CA SER A 93 -14.94 -40.18 -6.71
C SER A 93 -16.46 -40.33 -6.84
N ARG A 94 -17.23 -39.24 -6.80
CA ARG A 94 -18.69 -39.29 -6.96
C ARG A 94 -19.10 -39.69 -8.38
N ILE A 95 -18.38 -39.24 -9.41
CA ILE A 95 -18.61 -39.68 -10.78
C ILE A 95 -18.36 -41.17 -10.92
N VAL A 96 -17.24 -41.68 -10.37
CA VAL A 96 -16.94 -43.11 -10.41
C VAL A 96 -18.04 -43.92 -9.74
N GLN A 97 -18.48 -43.52 -8.54
CA GLN A 97 -19.58 -44.19 -7.85
C GLN A 97 -20.90 -44.13 -8.66
N ALA A 98 -21.23 -42.98 -9.25
CA ALA A 98 -22.41 -42.85 -10.08
C ALA A 98 -22.35 -43.77 -11.31
N ASN A 99 -21.19 -43.91 -11.94
CA ASN A 99 -21.00 -44.82 -13.07
C ASN A 99 -21.14 -46.28 -12.65
N LEU A 100 -20.60 -46.68 -11.48
CA LEU A 100 -20.80 -48.03 -10.94
C LEU A 100 -22.28 -48.36 -10.71
N ILE A 101 -23.08 -47.40 -10.23
CA ILE A 101 -24.52 -47.60 -10.03
C ILE A 101 -25.24 -47.74 -11.38
N LYS A 102 -24.83 -46.95 -12.39
CA LYS A 102 -25.38 -47.06 -13.75
C LYS A 102 -25.04 -48.36 -14.46
N GLU A 103 -23.94 -48.99 -14.08
CA GLU A 103 -23.45 -50.27 -14.62
C GLU A 103 -23.77 -51.47 -13.69
N SER A 104 -24.63 -51.29 -12.68
CA SER A 104 -25.02 -52.33 -11.73
C SER A 104 -25.64 -53.55 -12.42
N ASP A 105 -25.29 -54.76 -11.94
CA ASP A 105 -25.90 -56.03 -12.38
C ASP A 105 -27.37 -56.16 -11.94
N ASP A 106 -27.79 -55.39 -10.93
CA ASP A 106 -29.19 -55.32 -10.49
C ASP A 106 -30.03 -54.47 -11.45
N GLU A 107 -30.89 -55.13 -12.22
CA GLU A 107 -31.71 -54.52 -13.28
C GLU A 107 -32.60 -53.37 -12.78
N PRO A 108 -33.31 -53.48 -11.62
CA PRO A 108 -34.07 -52.37 -11.05
C PRO A 108 -33.19 -51.16 -10.71
N THR A 109 -32.02 -51.37 -10.11
CA THR A 109 -31.08 -50.29 -9.76
C THR A 109 -30.52 -49.61 -11.00
N LYS A 110 -30.16 -50.40 -12.02
CA LYS A 110 -29.69 -49.90 -13.32
C LYS A 110 -30.76 -49.08 -14.03
N ASP A 111 -32.00 -49.56 -14.08
CA ASP A 111 -33.12 -48.86 -14.70
C ASP A 111 -33.44 -47.55 -13.98
N TRP A 112 -33.44 -47.56 -12.65
CA TRP A 112 -33.62 -46.34 -11.85
C TRP A 112 -32.50 -45.33 -12.07
N ALA A 113 -31.24 -45.76 -12.10
CA ALA A 113 -30.08 -44.87 -12.25
C ALA A 113 -29.95 -44.26 -13.65
N ASN A 114 -30.47 -44.95 -14.66
CA ASN A 114 -30.50 -44.48 -16.05
C ASN A 114 -31.83 -43.80 -16.42
N ALA A 115 -32.84 -43.85 -15.54
CA ALA A 115 -34.11 -43.14 -15.75
C ALA A 115 -33.88 -41.62 -15.79
N LEU A 116 -34.62 -40.95 -16.68
CA LEU A 116 -34.66 -39.50 -16.71
C LEU A 116 -35.25 -38.99 -15.39
N LEU A 117 -34.54 -38.07 -14.75
CA LEU A 117 -35.07 -37.35 -13.59
C LEU A 117 -36.38 -36.66 -13.98
N PRO A 118 -37.49 -36.90 -13.24
CA PRO A 118 -38.74 -36.21 -13.47
C PRO A 118 -38.55 -34.69 -13.42
N THR A 119 -39.29 -33.97 -14.26
CA THR A 119 -39.22 -32.50 -14.34
C THR A 119 -39.39 -31.83 -12.98
N ASP A 120 -40.26 -32.38 -12.13
CA ASP A 120 -40.53 -31.88 -10.78
C ASP A 120 -39.33 -32.07 -9.85
N ALA A 121 -38.58 -33.17 -9.99
CA ALA A 121 -37.34 -33.40 -9.24
C ALA A 121 -36.22 -32.44 -9.68
N LEU A 122 -36.14 -32.13 -10.99
CA LEU A 122 -35.24 -31.11 -11.52
C LEU A 122 -35.59 -29.70 -11.01
N GLN A 123 -36.88 -29.37 -10.92
CA GLN A 123 -37.33 -28.11 -10.36
C GLN A 123 -37.02 -28.00 -8.85
N LEU A 124 -37.19 -29.09 -8.10
CA LEU A 124 -36.83 -29.13 -6.68
C LEU A 124 -35.32 -28.97 -6.46
N LEU A 125 -34.47 -29.66 -7.26
CA LEU A 125 -33.01 -29.48 -7.18
C LEU A 125 -32.60 -28.02 -7.42
N LYS A 126 -33.17 -27.39 -8.46
CA LYS A 126 -32.95 -25.97 -8.77
C LYS A 126 -33.41 -25.06 -7.63
N HIS A 127 -34.49 -25.40 -6.94
CA HIS A 127 -35.02 -24.59 -5.84
C HIS A 127 -34.21 -24.77 -4.53
N THR A 128 -33.64 -25.97 -4.30
CA THR A 128 -32.82 -26.23 -3.10
C THR A 128 -31.46 -25.55 -3.12
N ASP A 129 -30.92 -25.23 -4.30
CA ASP A 129 -29.64 -24.53 -4.46
C ASP A 129 -29.75 -23.02 -4.12
N CYS A 130 -30.97 -22.50 -3.95
CA CYS A 130 -31.21 -21.08 -3.62
C CYS A 130 -31.26 -20.77 -2.12
N LYS A 131 -30.95 -21.72 -1.23
CA LYS A 131 -30.87 -21.45 0.22
C LYS A 131 -29.50 -20.87 0.63
N SER A 132 -29.19 -19.68 0.09
CA SER A 132 -28.33 -18.70 0.74
C SER A 132 -28.59 -17.30 0.15
N GLY A 133 -29.80 -16.77 0.36
CA GLY A 133 -30.04 -15.32 0.33
C GLY A 133 -30.06 -14.60 -1.02
N ASP A 134 -30.32 -15.26 -2.16
CA ASP A 134 -30.42 -14.60 -3.47
C ASP A 134 -31.88 -14.50 -3.95
N PRO A 135 -32.45 -13.29 -4.19
CA PRO A 135 -33.88 -13.11 -4.47
C PRO A 135 -34.29 -13.24 -5.95
N ASN A 136 -33.51 -13.89 -6.81
CA ASN A 136 -33.79 -13.89 -8.25
C ASN A 136 -34.59 -15.12 -8.73
N GLN A 137 -35.81 -14.90 -9.22
CA GLN A 137 -36.78 -15.96 -9.60
C GLN A 137 -36.47 -16.67 -10.93
N ASN A 138 -35.41 -16.26 -11.65
CA ASN A 138 -35.09 -16.80 -12.98
C ASN A 138 -34.01 -17.90 -12.97
N GLY A 139 -33.60 -18.39 -11.80
CA GLY A 139 -32.66 -19.53 -11.69
C GLY A 139 -31.26 -19.27 -12.23
N VAL A 140 -30.89 -17.99 -12.43
CA VAL A 140 -29.51 -17.55 -12.64
C VAL A 140 -29.09 -16.91 -11.33
N CYS A 141 -28.21 -17.58 -10.57
CA CYS A 141 -27.63 -17.03 -9.36
C CYS A 141 -26.90 -15.73 -9.73
N VAL A 142 -27.41 -14.59 -9.28
CA VAL A 142 -26.76 -13.30 -9.53
C VAL A 142 -25.95 -13.03 -8.28
N ALA A 143 -24.64 -13.27 -8.35
CA ALA A 143 -23.73 -12.84 -7.30
C ALA A 143 -24.04 -11.38 -6.96
N ALA A 144 -24.50 -11.15 -5.72
CA ALA A 144 -24.83 -9.83 -5.22
C ALA A 144 -23.64 -8.89 -5.47
N ALA A 145 -23.76 -8.05 -6.48
CA ALA A 145 -22.86 -6.92 -6.66
C ALA A 145 -23.10 -6.02 -5.44
N ARG A 146 -22.18 -6.05 -4.47
CA ARG A 146 -22.05 -4.96 -3.50
C ARG A 146 -21.68 -3.70 -4.28
N LEU A 147 -22.70 -2.95 -4.71
CA LEU A 147 -22.59 -1.50 -4.70
C LEU A 147 -22.61 -1.09 -3.23
N ASP A 148 -21.44 -1.12 -2.58
CA ASP A 148 -21.27 -0.33 -1.37
C ASP A 148 -21.16 1.13 -1.80
N SER A 149 -22.28 1.82 -1.56
CA SER A 149 -22.44 3.25 -1.55
C SER A 149 -21.20 3.95 -0.97
N ALA A 150 -20.52 4.74 -1.79
CA ALA A 150 -19.65 5.78 -1.29
C ALA A 150 -20.54 6.78 -0.50
N VAL A 151 -20.39 6.72 0.82
CA VAL A 151 -21.01 7.62 1.79
C VAL A 151 -20.62 9.05 1.46
N GLN A 152 -21.66 9.84 1.25
CA GLN A 152 -21.65 11.28 1.08
C GLN A 152 -21.38 11.96 2.46
N HIS A 153 -20.52 13.01 2.42
CA HIS A 153 -20.34 14.12 3.38
C HIS A 153 -19.35 13.98 4.56
N PRO A 154 -18.77 15.11 5.03
CA PRO A 154 -19.02 16.53 4.69
C PRO A 154 -18.25 17.09 3.50
#